data_AF-A0A9E1Y6S5-F1
#
_entry.id   AF-A0A9E1Y6S5-F1
#
_cell.length_a   1.000
_cell.length_b   1.000
_cell.length_c   1.000
_cell.angle_alpha   90.00
_cell.angle_beta   90.00
_cell.angle_gamma   90.00
#
_symmetry.space_group_name_H-M   'P 1'
#
loop_
_entity.id
_entity.type
_entity.pdbx_description
1 polymer ?
#
loop_
_entity_poly.entity_id
_entity_poly.type
_entity_poly.pdbx_seq_one_letter_code
_entity_poly.pdbx_strand_id
1 'polypeptide(L)'
;SEDIRHIKKSTPRLNSKGSKRIPIWVWGTYVFASALFLFPSVISKYNTNRLSTSSHRQSRGALKVALTHLSKSTSDPFALTSTVLYKYFQSKLYLSSENLDPLMIESVLKNKISASLLEEVISLAKICDAGRFGPEADAQVETLQMQANNILKKIDKVLV
;
A
#
# COMPACT_ATOMS: atom_id res chain seq x y z
N SER A 1 82.77 -17.20 59.22
CA SER A 1 81.32 -16.94 59.23
C SER A 1 81.16 -15.43 59.16
N GLU A 2 80.47 -14.83 58.20
CA GLU A 2 79.19 -15.22 57.60
C GLU A 2 79.13 -14.93 56.10
N ASP A 3 78.42 -15.82 55.40
CA ASP A 3 77.98 -15.70 54.01
C ASP A 3 76.53 -15.21 54.04
N ILE A 4 76.25 -14.00 53.54
CA ILE A 4 74.88 -13.55 53.26
C ILE A 4 74.85 -12.90 51.88
N ARG A 5 74.48 -13.72 50.90
CA ARG A 5 74.14 -13.30 49.52
C ARG A 5 72.98 -12.32 49.54
N HIS A 6 73.19 -11.12 49.00
CA HIS A 6 72.14 -10.12 48.80
C HIS A 6 71.06 -10.64 47.83
N ILE A 7 69.88 -11.01 48.36
CA ILE A 7 68.69 -11.30 47.54
C ILE A 7 67.92 -9.99 47.33
N LYS A 8 67.83 -9.52 46.08
CA LYS A 8 67.02 -8.37 45.68
C LYS A 8 65.53 -8.73 45.84
N LYS A 9 64.89 -8.27 46.91
CA LYS A 9 63.43 -8.42 47.08
C LYS A 9 62.72 -7.33 46.29
N SER A 10 62.24 -7.64 45.09
CA SER A 10 61.22 -6.84 44.41
C SER A 10 59.85 -7.28 44.92
N THR A 11 59.13 -6.39 45.59
CA THR A 11 57.74 -6.62 45.99
C THR A 11 56.84 -6.59 44.74
N PRO A 12 56.05 -7.64 44.46
CA PRO A 12 55.10 -7.62 43.35
C PRO A 12 53.99 -6.60 43.65
N ARG A 13 53.69 -5.72 42.69
CA ARG A 13 52.56 -4.80 42.79
C ARG A 13 51.26 -5.60 42.66
N LEU A 14 50.69 -5.98 43.80
CA LEU A 14 49.40 -6.64 43.86
C LEU A 14 48.32 -5.58 43.69
N ASN A 15 47.71 -5.50 42.51
CA ASN A 15 46.60 -4.59 42.26
C ASN A 15 45.41 -5.02 43.13
N SER A 16 45.02 -4.19 44.10
CA SER A 16 43.86 -4.47 44.94
C SER A 16 42.60 -4.52 44.06
N LYS A 17 41.80 -5.57 44.23
CA LYS A 17 40.52 -5.74 43.54
C LYS A 17 39.45 -4.90 44.25
N GLY A 18 39.72 -3.61 44.46
CA GLY A 18 38.80 -2.63 45.03
C GLY A 18 37.74 -2.23 44.00
N SER A 19 36.50 -2.03 44.46
CA SER A 19 35.25 -1.85 43.69
C SER A 19 35.42 -1.15 42.34
N LYS A 20 35.56 -1.93 41.27
CA LYS A 20 35.55 -1.41 39.90
C LYS A 20 34.10 -1.03 39.56
N ARG A 21 33.79 0.27 39.63
CA ARG A 21 32.51 0.80 39.17
C ARG A 21 32.41 0.56 37.65
N ILE A 22 31.24 0.11 37.20
CA ILE A 22 31.00 -0.12 35.78
C ILE A 22 31.17 1.21 35.04
N PRO A 23 32.01 1.28 33.99
CA PRO A 23 32.19 2.50 33.21
C PRO A 23 30.87 2.99 32.63
N ILE A 24 30.66 4.31 32.61
CA ILE A 24 29.40 4.91 32.17
C ILE A 24 29.02 4.52 30.72
N TRP A 25 30.02 4.21 29.89
CA TRP A 25 29.85 3.82 28.49
C TRP A 25 29.14 2.47 28.31
N VAL A 26 29.23 1.56 29.28
CA VAL A 26 28.56 0.25 29.24
C VAL A 26 27.03 0.42 29.28
N TRP A 27 26.52 1.50 29.86
CA TRP A 27 25.08 1.80 29.81
C TRP A 27 24.60 2.09 28.38
N GLY A 28 25.45 2.63 27.52
CA GLY A 28 25.13 2.87 26.10
C GLY A 28 24.80 1.58 25.35
N THR A 29 25.53 0.49 25.60
CA THR A 29 25.26 -0.81 24.98
C THR A 29 23.94 -1.41 25.45
N TYR A 30 23.57 -1.22 26.72
CA TYR A 30 22.28 -1.69 27.25
C TYR A 30 21.10 -0.90 26.69
N VAL A 31 21.23 0.42 26.55
CA VAL A 31 20.20 1.27 25.92
C VAL A 31 20.02 0.86 24.45
N PHE A 32 21.13 0.64 23.73
CA PHE A 32 21.08 0.21 22.34
C PHE A 32 20.42 -1.16 22.15
N ALA A 33 20.79 -2.14 22.99
CA ALA A 33 20.16 -3.47 22.98
C ALA A 33 18.67 -3.41 23.31
N SER A 34 18.29 -2.60 24.30
CA SER A 34 16.88 -2.39 24.67
C SER A 34 16.08 -1.74 23.53
N ALA A 35 16.68 -0.78 22.82
CA ALA A 35 16.06 -0.17 21.64
C ALA A 35 15.82 -1.21 20.55
N LEU A 36 16.82 -2.03 20.20
CA LEU A 36 16.69 -3.09 19.19
C LEU A 36 15.64 -4.14 19.55
N PHE A 37 15.45 -4.44 20.84
CA PHE A 37 14.43 -5.40 21.29
C PHE A 37 13.00 -4.85 21.17
N LEU A 38 12.80 -3.56 21.43
CA LEU A 38 11.48 -2.90 21.35
C LEU A 38 11.13 -2.44 19.94
N PHE A 39 12.13 -2.23 19.07
CA PHE A 39 11.99 -1.69 17.73
C PHE A 39 11.05 -2.49 16.79
N PRO A 40 11.09 -3.84 16.73
CA PRO A 40 10.20 -4.62 15.86
C PRO A 40 8.71 -4.43 16.20
N SER A 41 8.39 -4.36 17.49
CA SER A 41 7.01 -4.24 17.98
C SER A 41 6.39 -2.88 17.64
N VAL A 42 7.17 -1.81 17.70
CA VAL A 42 6.72 -0.44 17.37
C VAL A 42 6.56 -0.26 15.86
N ILE A 43 7.52 -0.77 15.06
CA ILE A 43 7.45 -0.73 13.60
C ILE A 43 6.28 -1.55 13.07
N SER A 44 6.05 -2.73 13.65
CA SER A 44 4.94 -3.60 13.24
C SER A 44 3.60 -2.87 13.35
N LYS A 45 3.33 -2.24 14.50
CA LYS A 45 2.10 -1.44 14.75
C LYS A 45 1.98 -0.23 13.81
N TYR A 46 3.08 0.47 13.55
CA TYR A 46 3.10 1.60 12.62
C TYR A 46 2.76 1.16 11.19
N ASN A 47 3.35 0.05 10.72
CA ASN A 47 3.06 -0.50 9.41
C ASN A 47 1.61 -1.02 9.30
N THR A 48 1.06 -1.65 10.35
CA THR A 48 -0.34 -2.10 10.34
C THR A 48 -1.31 -0.92 10.26
N ASN A 49 -1.08 0.15 11.02
CA ASN A 49 -1.91 1.37 10.94
C ASN A 49 -1.78 2.10 9.60
N ARG A 50 -0.59 2.06 8.98
CA ARG A 50 -0.40 2.63 7.64
C ARG A 50 -1.13 1.81 6.58
N LEU A 51 -1.08 0.49 6.66
CA LEU A 51 -1.81 -0.42 5.75
C LEU A 51 -3.33 -0.31 5.92
N SER A 52 -3.82 -0.16 7.16
CA SER A 52 -5.26 -0.02 7.42
C SER A 52 -5.82 1.33 6.96
N THR A 53 -5.00 2.38 6.95
CA THR A 53 -5.41 3.72 6.47
C THR A 53 -5.11 3.96 5.00
N SER A 54 -4.17 3.22 4.38
CA SER A 54 -3.82 3.38 2.96
C SER A 54 -4.96 2.96 2.06
N SER A 55 -5.65 1.87 2.39
CA SER A 55 -6.86 1.44 1.70
C SER A 55 -7.89 2.58 1.73
N HIS A 56 -8.27 3.06 2.91
CA HIS A 56 -9.30 4.11 3.03
C HIS A 56 -8.98 5.40 2.25
N ARG A 57 -7.71 5.80 2.22
CA ARG A 57 -7.24 6.92 1.39
C ARG A 57 -7.36 6.63 -0.10
N GLN A 58 -6.98 5.42 -0.53
CA GLN A 58 -7.07 4.98 -1.92
C GLN A 58 -8.52 4.98 -2.42
N SER A 59 -9.47 4.46 -1.64
CA SER A 59 -10.89 4.44 -2.03
C SER A 59 -11.47 5.85 -2.15
N ARG A 60 -11.15 6.75 -1.20
CA ARG A 60 -11.56 8.17 -1.27
C ARG A 60 -10.96 8.91 -2.47
N GLY A 61 -9.76 8.53 -2.89
CA GLY A 61 -9.09 9.08 -4.06
C GLY A 61 -9.51 8.44 -5.39
N ALA A 62 -10.20 7.29 -5.37
CA ALA A 62 -10.42 6.45 -6.55
C ALA A 62 -11.16 7.19 -7.67
N LEU A 63 -12.22 7.92 -7.34
CA LEU A 63 -12.97 8.70 -8.33
C LEU A 63 -12.08 9.78 -8.96
N LYS A 64 -11.36 10.56 -8.14
CA LYS A 64 -10.47 11.61 -8.62
C LYS A 64 -9.44 11.07 -9.60
N VAL A 65 -8.78 9.96 -9.25
CA VAL A 65 -7.79 9.29 -10.10
C VAL A 65 -8.42 8.82 -11.41
N ALA A 66 -9.60 8.19 -11.35
CA ALA A 66 -10.30 7.71 -12.54
C ALA A 66 -10.67 8.86 -13.49
N LEU A 67 -11.21 9.96 -12.97
CA LEU A 67 -11.57 11.13 -13.80
C LEU A 67 -10.35 11.77 -14.46
N THR A 68 -9.22 11.87 -13.74
CA THR A 68 -7.96 12.37 -14.31
C THR A 68 -7.40 11.45 -15.40
N HIS A 69 -7.66 10.15 -15.32
CA HIS A 69 -7.22 9.21 -16.36
C HIS A 69 -8.15 9.22 -17.58
N LEU A 70 -9.47 9.34 -17.38
CA LEU A 70 -10.45 9.46 -18.47
C LEU A 70 -10.30 10.76 -19.28
N SER A 71 -9.73 11.82 -18.72
CA SER A 71 -9.50 13.08 -19.45
C SER A 71 -8.27 13.06 -20.36
N LYS A 72 -7.53 11.95 -20.44
CA LYS A 72 -6.34 11.83 -21.28
C LYS A 72 -6.74 11.47 -22.70
N SER A 73 -6.12 12.11 -23.68
CA SER A 73 -6.18 11.65 -25.07
C SER A 73 -5.50 10.30 -25.20
N THR A 74 -6.07 9.42 -26.03
CA THR A 74 -5.57 8.06 -26.24
C THR A 74 -5.87 7.64 -27.67
N SER A 75 -5.00 6.80 -28.24
CA SER A 75 -5.25 6.14 -29.52
C SER A 75 -6.24 4.98 -29.39
N ASP A 76 -6.41 4.42 -28.19
CA ASP A 76 -7.38 3.36 -27.89
C ASP A 76 -8.29 3.79 -26.71
N PRO A 77 -9.47 4.36 -27.02
CA PRO A 77 -10.44 4.81 -26.02
C PRO A 77 -11.09 3.66 -25.26
N PHE A 78 -11.26 2.50 -25.88
CA PHE A 78 -11.93 1.34 -25.29
C PHE A 78 -11.04 0.67 -24.25
N ALA A 79 -9.77 0.40 -24.59
CA ALA A 79 -8.81 -0.15 -23.63
C ALA A 79 -8.54 0.81 -22.47
N LEU A 80 -8.42 2.12 -22.75
CA LEU A 80 -8.26 3.12 -21.68
C LEU A 80 -9.48 3.10 -20.75
N THR A 81 -10.69 3.18 -21.30
CA THR A 81 -11.93 3.27 -20.50
C THR A 81 -12.14 2.01 -19.67
N SER A 82 -11.97 0.82 -20.26
CA SER A 82 -12.02 -0.46 -19.53
C SER A 82 -11.01 -0.50 -18.37
N THR A 83 -9.75 -0.14 -18.65
CA THR A 83 -8.68 -0.13 -17.63
C THR A 83 -9.01 0.83 -16.49
N VAL A 84 -9.52 2.02 -16.79
CA VAL A 84 -9.86 3.02 -15.78
C VAL A 84 -11.08 2.58 -14.96
N LEU A 85 -12.10 2.03 -15.61
CA LEU A 85 -13.30 1.49 -14.97
C LEU A 85 -12.94 0.40 -13.96
N TYR A 86 -12.12 -0.57 -14.36
CA TYR A 86 -11.70 -1.69 -13.51
C TYR A 86 -10.81 -1.22 -12.37
N LYS A 87 -9.84 -0.33 -12.63
CA LYS A 87 -8.98 0.25 -11.57
C LYS A 87 -9.78 1.08 -10.57
N TYR A 88 -10.83 1.77 -11.00
CA TYR A 88 -11.72 2.49 -10.11
C TYR A 88 -12.37 1.51 -9.12
N PHE A 89 -13.03 0.45 -9.60
CA PHE A 89 -13.69 -0.51 -8.72
C PHE A 89 -12.72 -1.25 -7.82
N GLN A 90 -11.56 -1.64 -8.34
CA GLN A 90 -10.48 -2.24 -7.56
C GLN A 90 -10.10 -1.35 -6.37
N SER A 91 -9.84 -0.07 -6.64
CA SER A 91 -9.40 0.90 -5.64
C SER A 91 -10.52 1.30 -4.68
N LYS A 92 -11.75 1.47 -5.18
CA LYS A 92 -12.92 1.90 -4.39
C LYS A 92 -13.36 0.81 -3.41
N LEU A 93 -13.34 -0.45 -3.85
CA LEU A 93 -13.90 -1.60 -3.13
C LEU A 93 -12.83 -2.50 -2.49
N TYR A 94 -11.55 -2.12 -2.56
CA TYR A 94 -10.42 -2.88 -1.98
C TYR A 94 -10.29 -4.31 -2.53
N LEU A 95 -10.54 -4.47 -3.83
CA LEU A 95 -10.47 -5.79 -4.46
C LEU A 95 -9.00 -6.21 -4.63
N SER A 96 -8.69 -7.44 -4.26
CA SER A 96 -7.35 -8.00 -4.40
C SER A 96 -7.04 -8.55 -5.81
N SER A 97 -8.06 -8.70 -6.66
CA SER A 97 -7.88 -9.21 -8.03
C SER A 97 -7.32 -8.12 -8.94
N GLU A 98 -6.33 -8.49 -9.75
CA GLU A 98 -5.80 -7.66 -10.84
C GLU A 98 -6.57 -7.85 -12.16
N ASN A 99 -7.27 -8.98 -12.30
CA ASN A 99 -8.01 -9.36 -13.50
C ASN A 99 -9.51 -9.23 -13.23
N LEU A 100 -9.99 -7.99 -13.18
CA LEU A 100 -11.42 -7.71 -13.10
C LEU A 100 -12.04 -7.86 -14.49
N ASP A 101 -13.19 -8.50 -14.53
CA ASP A 101 -14.04 -8.63 -15.72
C ASP A 101 -15.47 -8.15 -15.38
N PRO A 102 -16.35 -8.02 -16.39
CA PRO A 102 -17.72 -7.57 -16.17
C PRO A 102 -18.48 -8.47 -15.17
N LEU A 103 -18.24 -9.78 -15.17
CA LEU A 103 -18.94 -10.73 -14.28
C LEU A 103 -18.52 -10.56 -12.81
N MET A 104 -17.23 -10.35 -12.55
CA MET A 104 -16.73 -10.04 -11.22
C MET A 104 -17.31 -8.73 -10.72
N ILE A 105 -17.31 -7.68 -11.55
CA ILE A 105 -17.91 -6.39 -11.18
C ILE A 105 -19.39 -6.54 -10.89
N GLU A 106 -20.10 -7.32 -11.70
CA GLU A 106 -21.51 -7.62 -11.47
C GLU A 106 -21.71 -8.26 -10.10
N SER A 107 -20.97 -9.33 -9.80
CA SER A 107 -21.07 -10.06 -8.53
C SER A 107 -20.77 -9.18 -7.31
N VAL A 108 -19.80 -8.27 -7.42
CA VAL A 108 -19.35 -7.39 -6.34
C VAL A 108 -20.33 -6.24 -6.11
N LEU A 109 -20.89 -5.68 -7.18
CA LEU A 109 -21.85 -4.58 -7.11
C LEU A 109 -23.28 -5.06 -6.87
N LYS A 110 -23.56 -6.34 -7.09
CA LYS A 110 -24.86 -6.96 -6.77
C LYS A 110 -25.23 -6.65 -5.32
N ASN A 111 -26.45 -6.16 -5.12
CA ASN A 111 -26.99 -5.73 -3.84
C ASN A 111 -26.32 -4.48 -3.19
N LYS A 112 -25.38 -3.80 -3.86
CA LYS A 112 -24.79 -2.52 -3.40
C LYS A 112 -25.35 -1.30 -4.13
N ILE A 113 -25.88 -1.49 -5.34
CA ILE A 113 -26.46 -0.45 -6.19
C ILE A 113 -27.79 -0.93 -6.80
N SER A 114 -28.56 -0.01 -7.38
CA SER A 114 -29.81 -0.37 -8.07
C SER A 114 -29.54 -1.23 -9.31
N ALA A 115 -30.49 -2.10 -9.67
CA ALA A 115 -30.39 -2.96 -10.85
C ALA A 115 -30.16 -2.15 -12.14
N SER A 116 -30.82 -0.98 -12.26
CA SER A 116 -30.63 -0.07 -13.39
C SER A 116 -29.20 0.47 -13.51
N LEU A 117 -28.60 0.87 -12.39
CA LEU A 117 -27.23 1.41 -12.38
C LEU A 117 -26.20 0.29 -12.61
N LEU A 118 -26.48 -0.91 -12.09
CA LEU A 118 -25.67 -2.09 -12.37
C LEU A 118 -25.66 -2.41 -13.86
N GLU A 119 -26.82 -2.40 -14.51
CA GLU A 119 -26.93 -2.64 -15.95
C GLU A 119 -26.17 -1.59 -16.78
N GLU A 120 -26.26 -0.30 -16.41
CA GLU A 120 -25.46 0.78 -17.03
C GLU A 120 -23.94 0.47 -16.98
N VAL A 121 -23.43 0.04 -15.82
CA VAL A 121 -22.01 -0.31 -15.64
C VAL A 121 -21.61 -1.50 -16.48
N ILE A 122 -22.40 -2.58 -16.43
CA ILE A 122 -22.07 -3.82 -17.12
C ILE A 122 -22.16 -3.64 -18.64
N SER A 123 -23.14 -2.86 -19.12
CA SER A 123 -23.24 -2.49 -20.53
C SER A 123 -22.00 -1.73 -20.99
N LEU A 124 -21.58 -0.71 -20.25
CA LEU A 124 -20.36 0.04 -20.56
C LEU A 124 -19.11 -0.87 -20.57
N ALA A 125 -18.96 -1.74 -19.57
CA ALA A 125 -17.84 -2.67 -19.50
C ALA A 125 -17.80 -3.62 -20.71
N LYS A 126 -18.95 -4.18 -21.09
CA LYS A 126 -19.09 -5.03 -22.28
C LYS A 126 -18.78 -4.30 -23.57
N ILE A 127 -19.22 -3.04 -23.72
CA ILE A 127 -18.88 -2.20 -24.87
C ILE A 127 -17.37 -1.97 -24.94
N CYS A 128 -16.73 -1.70 -23.81
CA CYS A 128 -15.27 -1.52 -23.77
C CYS A 128 -14.52 -2.79 -24.15
N ASP A 129 -14.94 -3.95 -23.64
CA ASP A 129 -14.32 -5.22 -23.96
C ASP A 129 -14.56 -5.60 -25.44
N ALA A 130 -15.77 -5.41 -25.97
CA ALA A 130 -16.08 -5.67 -27.38
C ALA A 130 -15.31 -4.73 -28.32
N GLY A 131 -15.27 -3.42 -28.01
CA GLY A 131 -14.57 -2.43 -28.82
C GLY A 131 -13.05 -2.63 -28.85
N ARG A 132 -12.47 -3.22 -27.80
CA ARG A 132 -11.04 -3.58 -27.78
C ARG A 132 -10.67 -4.66 -28.81
N PHE A 133 -11.63 -5.51 -29.20
CA PHE A 133 -11.40 -6.65 -30.08
C PHE A 133 -12.17 -6.56 -31.41
N GLY A 134 -12.98 -5.51 -31.63
CA GLY A 134 -13.84 -5.33 -32.79
C GLY A 134 -13.38 -4.21 -33.74
N PRO A 135 -13.51 -4.38 -35.07
CA PRO A 135 -13.06 -3.39 -36.06
C PRO A 135 -13.98 -2.17 -36.25
N GLU A 136 -15.12 -2.05 -35.54
CA GLU A 136 -16.14 -0.99 -35.73
C GLU A 136 -16.06 0.17 -34.71
N ALA A 137 -14.94 0.32 -33.99
CA ALA A 137 -14.86 1.17 -32.81
C ALA A 137 -14.71 2.70 -33.08
N ASP A 138 -14.63 3.16 -34.33
CA ASP A 138 -14.23 4.54 -34.65
C ASP A 138 -15.31 5.62 -34.43
N ALA A 139 -16.58 5.28 -34.20
CA ALA A 139 -17.67 6.27 -34.19
C ALA A 139 -18.13 6.77 -32.81
N GLN A 140 -17.62 6.27 -31.67
CA GLN A 140 -18.15 6.59 -30.33
C GLN A 140 -17.08 6.98 -29.28
N VAL A 141 -15.94 7.49 -29.74
CA VAL A 141 -14.73 7.70 -28.92
C VAL A 141 -14.89 8.74 -27.80
N GLU A 142 -15.35 9.96 -28.12
CA GLU A 142 -15.52 11.02 -27.10
C GLU A 142 -16.74 10.79 -26.20
N THR A 143 -17.77 10.12 -26.72
CA THR A 143 -18.98 9.79 -25.95
C THR A 143 -18.71 8.72 -24.90
N LEU A 144 -17.84 7.75 -25.18
CA LEU A 144 -17.53 6.64 -24.28
C LEU A 144 -16.87 7.10 -22.97
N GLN A 145 -15.81 7.92 -23.06
CA GLN A 145 -15.12 8.45 -21.88
C GLN A 145 -16.04 9.35 -21.05
N MET A 146 -16.92 10.12 -21.70
CA MET A 146 -17.91 10.97 -21.04
C MET A 146 -19.00 10.14 -20.33
N GLN A 147 -19.49 9.07 -20.97
CA GLN A 147 -20.42 8.13 -20.37
C GLN A 147 -19.80 7.46 -19.14
N ALA A 148 -18.56 6.98 -19.24
CA ALA A 148 -17.82 6.41 -18.12
C ALA A 148 -17.67 7.41 -16.97
N ASN A 149 -17.33 8.66 -17.27
CA ASN A 149 -17.21 9.74 -16.28
C ASN A 149 -18.52 9.95 -15.51
N ASN A 150 -19.65 10.00 -16.21
CA ASN A 150 -20.96 10.20 -15.61
C ASN A 150 -21.40 9.00 -14.76
N ILE A 151 -21.21 7.78 -15.28
CA ILE A 151 -21.53 6.54 -14.56
C ILE A 151 -20.71 6.43 -13.27
N LEU A 152 -19.40 6.68 -13.33
CA LEU A 152 -18.52 6.66 -12.16
C LEU A 152 -18.94 7.68 -11.10
N LYS A 153 -19.33 8.89 -11.50
CA LYS A 153 -19.86 9.91 -10.57
C LYS A 153 -21.17 9.48 -9.92
N LYS A 154 -22.08 8.85 -10.65
CA LYS A 154 -23.34 8.33 -10.09
C LYS A 154 -23.06 7.26 -9.05
N ILE A 155 -22.22 6.29 -9.39
CA ILE A 155 -21.87 5.16 -8.52
C ILE A 155 -21.14 5.64 -7.27
N ASP A 156 -20.20 6.56 -7.42
CA ASP A 156 -19.42 7.04 -6.29
C ASP A 156 -20.34 7.65 -5.23
N LYS A 157 -21.39 8.38 -5.63
CA LYS A 157 -22.40 8.92 -4.70
C LYS A 157 -23.18 7.85 -3.95
N VAL A 158 -23.38 6.67 -4.54
CA VAL A 158 -24.12 5.55 -3.93
C VAL A 158 -23.19 4.72 -3.02
N LEU A 159 -21.91 4.59 -3.39
CA LEU A 159 -20.91 3.81 -2.67
C LEU A 159 -20.13 4.62 -1.61
N VAL A 160 -20.44 5.90 -1.41
CA VAL A 160 -19.85 6.77 -0.36
C VAL A 160 -20.32 6.36 1.03
#